data_AF-A0A0L8HTS5-F1
#
_entry.id   AF-A0A0L8HTS5-F1
#
_cell.length_a   1.000
_cell.length_b   1.000
_cell.length_c   1.000
_cell.angle_alpha   90.00
_cell.angle_beta   90.00
_cell.angle_gamma   90.00
#
_symmetry.space_group_name_H-M   'P 1'
#
loop_
_entity.id
_entity.type
_entity.pdbx_description
1 polymer ?
#
loop_
_entity_poly.entity_id
_entity_poly.type
_entity_poly.pdbx_seq_one_letter_code
_entity_poly.pdbx_strand_id
1 'polypeptide(L)'
;MAQETIYLCNFRVSVDGDWLCLRELSDVQVEMPPILPSIEDGRDPRTIERANLLNVSKLIIKELIDSSLSHGRMLDDDHVPLQQFFVVLEHVLRHGLKPKKGILRDKREFWGVLEVIEKFAPEAAEITTSVREMPNIKTPLGRARAWLRLALMQKTLADYFKLIIEKKDDVLSEFYERGAIMVEDEGIVITGLLVGLNVIDCNLCIKEEDLDQPHGKRTLNDDDDDDDEGLGEDLSSRKHMRCDIEMGVIDFSLYLRDNKVPMDTPDSDSAEGKSKMATILDQKNYLEELNRHLNATVTNLQQKLESVQTTNALMKEDLAITKNTILTLQEENSTIKKEKDILLNDHKRKLELTKQDIDIERETYQTSRAGLDSLVAEAKKRLEDETQTRIDVERELELQISMKTEMEMALRLLEKDIHEKQDNIISMRKQLEDIKTLNLEMYKKLQLRLTTDAAVRQKETNRISTRLTKNKFWGRFARLKAVPQHGCSRMTETSK
;
A
#
# COMPACT_ATOMS: atom_id res chain seq x y z
N MET A 1 9.40 23.88 -6.13
CA MET A 1 9.58 22.71 -5.25
C MET A 1 8.21 22.12 -5.02
N ALA A 2 7.96 20.91 -5.50
CA ALA A 2 6.67 20.25 -5.31
C ALA A 2 6.58 19.80 -3.85
N GLN A 3 5.62 20.34 -3.10
CA GLN A 3 5.30 19.88 -1.75
C GLN A 3 4.74 18.46 -1.84
N GLU A 4 5.46 17.47 -1.31
CA GLU A 4 4.91 16.13 -1.09
C GLU A 4 3.82 16.25 -0.03
N THR A 5 2.57 16.22 -0.48
CA THR A 5 1.39 16.25 0.39
C THR A 5 0.77 14.87 0.34
N ILE A 6 0.79 14.16 1.47
CA ILE A 6 0.13 12.85 1.62
C ILE A 6 -1.25 13.09 2.21
N TYR A 7 -2.28 12.58 1.55
CA TYR A 7 -3.65 12.62 2.03
C TYR A 7 -3.96 11.33 2.78
N LEU A 8 -4.14 11.44 4.10
CA LEU A 8 -4.77 10.41 4.93
C LEU A 8 -6.26 10.72 4.97
N CYS A 9 -7.13 9.71 5.13
CA CYS A 9 -8.57 9.82 4.94
C CYS A 9 -9.29 10.98 5.68
N ASN A 10 -8.67 11.62 6.68
CA ASN A 10 -9.15 12.85 7.34
C ASN A 10 -8.06 13.93 7.58
N PHE A 11 -6.83 13.75 7.10
CA PHE A 11 -5.73 14.67 7.43
C PHE A 11 -4.88 15.01 6.20
N ARG A 12 -4.56 16.30 6.08
CA ARG A 12 -3.49 16.77 5.18
C ARG A 12 -2.18 16.73 5.95
N VAL A 13 -1.22 15.93 5.46
CA VAL A 13 0.15 15.95 5.95
C VAL A 13 0.98 16.79 4.98
N SER A 14 1.56 17.88 5.47
CA SER A 14 2.47 18.72 4.68
C SER A 14 3.78 18.93 5.43
N VAL A 15 4.89 18.90 4.70
CA VAL A 15 6.21 19.28 5.20
C VAL A 15 6.39 20.78 4.97
N ASP A 16 6.60 21.54 6.03
CA ASP A 16 6.97 22.96 5.96
C ASP A 16 8.30 23.18 6.69
N GLY A 17 9.39 23.29 5.93
CA GLY A 17 10.74 23.31 6.48
C GLY A 17 11.09 21.99 7.19
N ASP A 18 11.54 22.08 8.44
CA ASP A 18 11.92 20.94 9.29
C ASP A 18 10.75 20.35 10.11
N TRP A 19 9.50 20.78 9.84
CA TRP A 19 8.34 20.42 10.66
C TRP A 19 7.28 19.65 9.87
N LEU A 20 6.71 18.61 10.52
CA LEU A 20 5.54 17.87 10.06
C LEU A 20 4.25 18.54 10.54
N CYS A 21 3.49 19.12 9.61
CA CYS A 21 2.20 19.73 9.90
C CYS A 21 1.05 18.74 9.62
N LEU A 22 0.26 18.44 10.65
CA LEU A 22 -0.95 17.62 10.57
C LEU A 22 -2.18 18.53 10.75
N ARG A 23 -3.02 18.65 9.72
CA ARG A 23 -4.29 19.41 9.79
C ARG A 23 -5.49 18.51 9.55
N GLU A 24 -6.42 18.46 10.50
CA GLU A 24 -7.68 17.72 10.41
C GLU A 24 -8.61 18.41 9.40
N LEU A 25 -9.16 17.65 8.46
CA LEU A 25 -10.14 18.12 7.47
C LEU A 25 -11.53 18.10 8.11
N SER A 26 -11.81 19.05 9.00
CA SER A 26 -13.19 19.40 9.37
C SER A 26 -13.60 20.68 8.62
N ASP A 27 -14.72 20.59 7.91
CA ASP A 27 -15.49 21.70 7.34
C ASP A 27 -15.01 22.37 6.02
N VAL A 28 -14.76 21.57 4.97
CA VAL A 28 -14.90 22.09 3.59
C VAL A 28 -15.78 21.14 2.77
N GLN A 29 -17.00 21.57 2.45
CA GLN A 29 -17.77 21.00 1.36
C GLN A 29 -17.02 21.29 0.05
N VAL A 30 -16.17 20.36 -0.39
CA VAL A 30 -15.57 20.40 -1.72
C VAL A 30 -16.42 19.52 -2.63
N GLU A 31 -17.16 20.14 -3.55
CA GLU A 31 -17.67 19.44 -4.72
C GLU A 31 -16.49 18.83 -5.48
N MET A 32 -16.33 17.51 -5.40
CA MET A 32 -15.37 16.76 -6.22
C MET A 32 -15.82 16.83 -7.69
N PRO A 33 -14.96 17.25 -8.63
CA PRO A 33 -15.17 16.96 -10.04
C PRO A 33 -15.17 15.44 -10.24
N PRO A 34 -15.86 14.89 -11.26
CA PRO A 34 -15.90 13.45 -11.49
C PRO A 34 -14.49 12.95 -11.78
N ILE A 35 -13.91 12.20 -10.84
CA ILE A 35 -12.62 11.53 -11.03
C ILE A 35 -12.85 10.37 -12.01
N LEU A 36 -12.22 10.45 -13.17
CA LEU A 36 -12.05 9.32 -14.09
C LEU A 36 -11.42 8.15 -13.33
N PRO A 37 -11.91 6.90 -13.52
CA PRO A 37 -11.46 5.75 -12.73
C PRO A 37 -10.00 5.42 -13.05
N SER A 38 -9.09 5.86 -12.20
CA SER A 38 -7.72 5.37 -12.17
C SER A 38 -7.69 4.02 -11.45
N ILE A 39 -7.63 2.96 -12.26
CA ILE A 39 -7.08 1.61 -11.98
C ILE A 39 -6.95 1.27 -10.48
N GLU A 40 -7.89 0.46 -9.98
CA GLU A 40 -7.85 -0.19 -8.67
C GLU A 40 -6.56 -0.99 -8.50
N ASP A 41 -5.64 -0.51 -7.66
CA ASP A 41 -4.67 -1.37 -6.98
C ASP A 41 -5.49 -2.19 -5.96
N GLY A 42 -5.69 -3.49 -6.23
CA GLY A 42 -6.57 -4.38 -5.46
C GLY A 42 -6.13 -4.68 -4.03
N ARG A 43 -5.41 -3.76 -3.38
CA ARG A 43 -5.02 -3.84 -1.97
C ARG A 43 -6.14 -3.28 -1.09
N ASP A 44 -6.56 -4.10 -0.13
CA ASP A 44 -7.56 -3.74 0.87
C ASP A 44 -7.22 -2.39 1.54
N PRO A 45 -8.13 -1.40 1.54
CA PRO A 45 -7.91 -0.09 2.15
C PRO A 45 -7.38 -0.14 3.57
N ARG A 46 -7.79 -1.13 4.37
CA ARG A 46 -7.27 -1.30 5.74
C ARG A 46 -5.80 -1.69 5.78
N THR A 47 -5.33 -2.45 4.79
CA THR A 47 -3.91 -2.82 4.68
C THR A 47 -3.05 -1.60 4.33
N ILE A 48 -3.58 -0.69 3.50
CA ILE A 48 -2.92 0.58 3.19
C ILE A 48 -2.88 1.47 4.44
N GLU A 49 -3.97 1.55 5.20
CA GLU A 49 -4.03 2.32 6.46
C GLU A 49 -3.03 1.82 7.50
N ARG A 50 -2.93 0.49 7.71
CA ARG A 50 -1.92 -0.10 8.60
C ARG A 50 -0.50 0.23 8.18
N ALA A 51 -0.18 0.08 6.90
CA ALA A 51 1.14 0.39 6.36
C ALA A 51 1.51 1.87 6.56
N ASN A 52 0.54 2.77 6.36
CA ASN A 52 0.73 4.21 6.58
C ASN A 52 0.98 4.53 8.06
N LEU A 53 0.18 4.00 8.97
CA LEU A 53 0.37 4.21 10.41
C LEU A 53 1.69 3.62 10.91
N LEU A 54 2.12 2.47 10.40
CA LEU A 54 3.44 1.90 10.69
C LEU A 54 4.57 2.82 10.21
N ASN A 55 4.47 3.35 9.00
CA ASN A 55 5.49 4.23 8.43
C ASN A 55 5.58 5.56 9.20
N VAL A 56 4.44 6.15 9.56
CA VAL A 56 4.40 7.35 10.42
C VAL A 56 4.98 7.05 11.80
N SER A 57 4.65 5.90 12.40
CA SER A 57 5.23 5.49 13.69
C SER A 57 6.75 5.35 13.63
N LYS A 58 7.30 4.77 12.55
CA LYS A 58 8.75 4.67 12.33
C LYS A 58 9.42 6.04 12.27
N LEU A 59 8.83 6.97 11.53
CA LEU A 59 9.38 8.33 11.38
C LEU A 59 9.39 9.06 12.72
N ILE A 60 8.26 9.08 13.43
CA ILE A 60 8.14 9.83 14.68
C ILE A 60 8.96 9.20 15.81
N ILE A 61 9.02 7.86 15.92
CA ILE A 61 9.88 7.21 16.92
C ILE A 61 11.36 7.52 16.65
N LYS A 62 11.78 7.48 15.37
CA LYS A 62 13.14 7.83 14.99
C LYS A 62 13.45 9.29 15.33
N GLU A 63 12.58 10.21 14.92
CA GLU A 63 12.73 11.65 15.18
C GLU A 63 12.78 11.94 16.68
N LEU A 64 11.93 11.29 17.49
CA LEU A 64 11.93 11.44 18.93
C LEU A 64 13.26 10.97 19.55
N ILE A 65 13.78 9.82 19.12
CA ILE A 65 15.08 9.31 19.61
C ILE A 65 16.20 10.27 19.20
N ASP A 66 16.30 10.62 17.91
CA ASP A 66 17.35 11.51 17.38
C ASP A 66 17.30 12.89 18.07
N SER A 67 16.10 13.46 18.22
CA SER A 67 15.88 14.73 18.88
C SER A 67 16.26 14.68 20.36
N SER A 68 15.88 13.61 21.08
CA SER A 68 16.23 13.44 22.50
C SER A 68 17.75 13.35 22.74
N LEU A 69 18.46 12.61 21.88
CA LEU A 69 19.92 12.46 21.94
C LEU A 69 20.63 13.79 21.65
N SER A 70 20.08 14.60 20.74
CA SER A 70 20.60 15.94 20.43
C SER A 70 20.32 16.97 21.55
N HIS A 71 19.19 16.82 22.25
CA HIS A 71 18.74 17.76 23.27
C HIS A 71 19.57 17.66 24.56
N GLY A 72 20.03 16.45 24.91
CA GLY A 72 20.97 16.19 26.00
C GLY A 72 20.44 16.48 27.41
N ARG A 73 19.13 16.72 27.57
CA ARG A 73 18.41 16.94 28.83
C ARG A 73 17.14 16.09 28.86
N MET A 74 16.54 15.95 30.04
CA MET A 74 15.25 15.27 30.18
C MET A 74 14.17 15.99 29.36
N LEU A 75 13.36 15.23 28.64
CA LEU A 75 12.23 15.75 27.87
C LEU A 75 11.06 16.12 28.79
N ASP A 76 10.42 17.23 28.49
CA ASP A 76 9.20 17.73 29.15
C ASP A 76 7.99 17.67 28.20
N ASP A 77 6.83 18.14 28.67
CA ASP A 77 5.58 18.11 27.89
C ASP A 77 5.57 19.06 26.70
N ASP A 78 6.46 20.04 26.65
CA ASP A 78 6.55 21.01 25.55
C ASP A 78 7.38 20.49 24.38
N HIS A 79 8.01 19.32 24.53
CA HIS A 79 8.78 18.69 23.45
C HIS A 79 7.85 18.18 22.32
N VAL A 80 7.85 18.89 21.20
CA VAL A 80 6.97 18.63 20.05
C VAL A 80 7.06 17.18 19.51
N PRO A 81 8.26 16.59 19.27
CA PRO A 81 8.35 15.20 18.81
C PRO A 81 7.71 14.20 19.78
N LEU A 82 7.75 14.48 21.09
CA LEU A 82 7.15 13.63 22.11
C LEU A 82 5.62 13.75 22.11
N GLN A 83 5.08 14.95 21.92
CA GLN A 83 3.63 15.15 21.73
C GLN A 83 3.13 14.39 20.50
N GLN A 84 3.84 14.51 19.37
CA GLN A 84 3.52 13.81 18.14
C GLN A 84 3.56 12.29 18.31
N PHE A 85 4.54 11.77 19.06
CA PHE A 85 4.63 10.35 19.41
C PHE A 85 3.36 9.85 20.12
N PHE A 86 2.89 10.54 21.15
CA PHE A 86 1.68 10.12 21.86
C PHE A 86 0.42 10.18 20.98
N VAL A 87 0.33 11.16 20.08
CA VAL A 87 -0.78 11.24 19.11
C VAL A 87 -0.78 10.05 18.16
N VAL A 88 0.38 9.71 17.58
CA VAL A 88 0.50 8.58 16.66
C VAL A 88 0.25 7.25 17.39
N LEU A 89 0.80 7.08 18.59
CA LEU A 89 0.58 5.89 19.40
C LEU A 89 -0.90 5.69 19.77
N GLU A 90 -1.61 6.79 20.06
CA GLU A 90 -3.06 6.76 20.27
C GLU A 90 -3.80 6.24 19.01
N HIS A 91 -3.42 6.69 17.81
CA HIS A 91 -4.01 6.21 16.57
C HIS A 91 -3.74 4.72 16.32
N VAL A 92 -2.52 4.25 16.61
CA VAL A 92 -2.16 2.83 16.55
C VAL A 92 -3.05 2.00 17.47
N LEU A 93 -3.24 2.44 18.71
CA LEU A 93 -4.09 1.75 19.68
C LEU A 93 -5.58 1.83 19.35
N ARG A 94 -6.02 2.85 18.60
CA ARG A 94 -7.43 3.00 18.18
C ARG A 94 -7.75 2.19 16.92
N HIS A 95 -6.77 1.97 16.05
CA HIS A 95 -6.98 1.36 14.74
C HIS A 95 -7.58 -0.05 14.88
N GLY A 96 -8.81 -0.23 14.37
CA GLY A 96 -9.51 -1.51 14.36
C GLY A 96 -10.07 -1.95 15.72
N LEU A 97 -10.24 -1.06 16.69
CA LEU A 97 -10.99 -1.35 17.91
C LEU A 97 -12.45 -1.66 17.60
N LYS A 98 -12.97 -2.73 18.21
CA LYS A 98 -14.37 -3.13 18.08
C LYS A 98 -15.30 -2.12 18.76
N PRO A 99 -16.41 -1.71 18.11
CA PRO A 99 -17.43 -0.90 18.77
C PRO A 99 -18.10 -1.71 19.90
N LYS A 100 -18.45 -1.05 21.01
CA LYS A 100 -19.15 -1.69 22.14
C LYS A 100 -20.55 -2.14 21.68
N LYS A 101 -20.91 -3.41 21.93
CA LYS A 101 -22.27 -3.91 21.68
C LYS A 101 -23.21 -3.43 22.79
N GLY A 102 -24.10 -2.48 22.50
CA GLY A 102 -25.13 -1.96 23.41
C GLY A 102 -25.85 -0.72 22.86
N ILE A 103 -27.07 -0.44 23.36
CA ILE A 103 -27.95 0.68 22.89
C ILE A 103 -27.47 2.06 23.40
N LEU A 104 -26.60 2.11 24.42
CA LEU A 104 -25.89 3.33 24.80
C LEU A 104 -24.53 3.40 24.10
N ARG A 105 -24.42 4.38 23.20
CA ARG A 105 -23.38 4.59 22.19
C ARG A 105 -22.11 5.22 22.77
N ASP A 106 -21.49 4.59 23.77
CA ASP A 106 -20.12 4.96 24.16
C ASP A 106 -19.13 4.08 23.39
N LYS A 107 -18.23 4.72 22.63
CA LYS A 107 -17.16 4.04 21.90
C LYS A 107 -16.30 3.24 22.88
N ARG A 108 -15.89 2.02 22.51
CA ARG A 108 -14.93 1.26 23.31
C ARG A 108 -13.59 1.99 23.20
N GLU A 109 -13.12 2.58 24.29
CA GLU A 109 -11.82 3.27 24.35
C GLU A 109 -10.69 2.25 24.54
N PHE A 110 -9.49 2.57 24.05
CA PHE A 110 -8.30 1.73 24.22
C PHE A 110 -7.83 1.62 25.68
N TRP A 111 -8.38 2.43 26.60
CA TRP A 111 -8.15 2.25 28.04
C TRP A 111 -8.41 0.82 28.51
N GLY A 112 -9.48 0.18 28.03
CA GLY A 112 -9.80 -1.19 28.42
C GLY A 112 -8.74 -2.21 27.99
N VAL A 113 -7.94 -1.89 26.96
CA VAL A 113 -6.81 -2.71 26.52
C VAL A 113 -5.64 -2.57 27.51
N LEU A 114 -5.34 -1.33 27.93
CA LEU A 114 -4.27 -1.03 28.88
C LEU A 114 -4.57 -1.56 30.29
N GLU A 115 -5.81 -1.44 30.74
CA GLU A 115 -6.24 -1.91 32.06
C GLU A 115 -6.07 -3.44 32.20
N VAL A 116 -6.18 -4.20 31.12
CA VAL A 116 -6.00 -5.66 31.17
C VAL A 116 -4.52 -6.07 31.37
N ILE A 117 -3.56 -5.18 31.10
CA ILE A 117 -2.12 -5.47 31.25
C ILE A 117 -1.78 -5.76 32.72
N GLU A 118 -2.46 -5.13 33.69
CA GLU A 118 -2.23 -5.35 35.13
C GLU A 118 -2.49 -6.82 35.56
N LYS A 119 -3.29 -7.57 34.79
CA LYS A 119 -3.56 -8.99 35.04
C LYS A 119 -2.37 -9.89 34.70
N PHE A 120 -1.44 -9.40 33.89
CA PHE A 120 -0.32 -10.18 33.35
C PHE A 120 1.03 -9.63 33.80
N ALA A 121 1.13 -8.34 34.09
CA ALA A 121 2.30 -7.68 34.65
C ALA A 121 1.91 -6.99 35.98
N PRO A 122 2.24 -7.59 37.14
CA PRO A 122 1.99 -6.96 38.44
C PRO A 122 2.61 -5.57 38.57
N GLU A 123 3.70 -5.29 37.88
CA GLU A 123 4.36 -3.98 37.82
C GLU A 123 3.45 -2.92 37.18
N ALA A 124 2.59 -3.32 36.23
CA ALA A 124 1.63 -2.40 35.61
C ALA A 124 0.47 -2.03 36.57
N ALA A 125 0.27 -2.76 37.68
CA ALA A 125 -0.79 -2.45 38.64
C ALA A 125 -0.53 -1.13 39.38
N GLU A 126 0.74 -0.77 39.59
CA GLU A 126 1.13 0.49 40.23
C GLU A 126 0.70 1.70 39.40
N ILE A 127 1.05 1.71 38.11
CA ILE A 127 0.63 2.78 37.18
C ILE A 127 -0.88 2.76 36.93
N THR A 128 -1.51 1.58 36.85
CA THR A 128 -2.96 1.47 36.60
C THR A 128 -3.77 1.99 37.79
N THR A 129 -3.34 1.68 39.01
CA THR A 129 -3.95 2.21 40.24
C THR A 129 -3.73 3.71 40.35
N SER A 130 -2.50 4.18 40.11
CA SER A 130 -2.16 5.61 40.13
C SER A 130 -3.07 6.42 39.20
N VAL A 131 -3.29 5.94 37.98
CA VAL A 131 -4.16 6.60 37.00
C VAL A 131 -5.64 6.54 37.38
N ARG A 132 -6.08 5.46 38.03
CA ARG A 132 -7.48 5.29 38.46
C ARG A 132 -7.84 6.22 39.62
N GLU A 133 -6.88 6.51 40.49
CA GLU A 133 -7.03 7.34 41.68
C GLU A 133 -6.85 8.85 41.41
N MET A 134 -6.42 9.24 40.20
CA MET A 134 -6.29 10.66 39.84
C MET A 134 -7.67 11.36 39.86
N PRO A 135 -7.89 12.36 40.75
CA PRO A 135 -9.21 12.97 40.95
C PRO A 135 -9.68 13.83 39.77
N ASN A 136 -8.74 14.33 38.97
CA ASN A 136 -8.99 15.33 37.93
C ASN A 136 -9.14 14.72 36.52
N ILE A 137 -8.76 13.46 36.33
CA ILE A 137 -8.94 12.73 35.05
C ILE A 137 -10.22 11.90 35.10
N LYS A 138 -11.24 12.35 34.36
CA LYS A 138 -12.60 11.79 34.43
C LYS A 138 -12.91 10.86 33.27
N THR A 139 -12.23 11.01 32.12
CA THR A 139 -12.51 10.18 30.94
C THR A 139 -11.61 8.95 30.87
N PRO A 140 -12.08 7.81 30.31
CA PRO A 140 -11.23 6.68 30.00
C PRO A 140 -10.07 7.06 29.07
N LEU A 141 -10.27 8.01 28.16
CA LEU A 141 -9.24 8.50 27.25
C LEU A 141 -8.11 9.22 28.00
N GLY A 142 -8.45 10.15 28.88
CA GLY A 142 -7.48 10.85 29.72
C GLY A 142 -6.68 9.88 30.58
N ARG A 143 -7.34 8.83 31.11
CA ARG A 143 -6.66 7.76 31.85
C ARG A 143 -5.65 7.03 30.99
N ALA A 144 -6.05 6.64 29.78
CA ALA A 144 -5.15 5.96 28.86
C ALA A 144 -3.93 6.82 28.48
N ARG A 145 -4.13 8.13 28.27
CA ARG A 145 -3.05 9.08 27.99
C ARG A 145 -2.09 9.28 29.16
N ALA A 146 -2.61 9.34 30.38
CA ALA A 146 -1.77 9.42 31.58
C ALA A 146 -0.97 8.13 31.78
N TRP A 147 -1.60 6.97 31.57
CA TRP A 147 -0.95 5.67 31.68
C TRP A 147 0.20 5.51 30.69
N LEU A 148 0.01 5.92 29.43
CA LEU A 148 1.09 5.87 28.42
C LEU A 148 2.28 6.77 28.79
N ARG A 149 2.03 7.94 29.39
CA ARG A 149 3.08 8.85 29.87
C ARG A 149 3.85 8.23 31.04
N LEU A 150 3.15 7.66 32.01
CA LEU A 150 3.78 6.99 33.15
C LEU A 150 4.59 5.77 32.71
N ALA A 151 4.07 4.93 31.82
CA ALA A 151 4.78 3.77 31.29
C ALA A 151 6.04 4.18 30.50
N LEU A 152 6.01 5.31 29.78
CA LEU A 152 7.18 5.86 29.12
C LEU A 152 8.23 6.35 30.13
N MET A 153 7.81 7.11 31.15
CA MET A 153 8.70 7.61 32.22
C MET A 153 9.35 6.46 33.01
N GLN A 154 8.63 5.35 33.19
CA GLN A 154 9.15 4.14 33.83
C GLN A 154 10.02 3.26 32.90
N LYS A 155 10.12 3.60 31.60
CA LYS A 155 10.86 2.83 30.59
C LYS A 155 10.36 1.39 30.41
N THR A 156 9.08 1.16 30.67
CA THR A 156 8.43 -0.16 30.60
C THR A 156 7.37 -0.24 29.50
N LEU A 157 7.12 0.86 28.77
CA LEU A 157 6.12 0.93 27.71
C LEU A 157 6.27 -0.19 26.66
N ALA A 158 7.50 -0.44 26.20
CA ALA A 158 7.78 -1.48 25.21
C ALA A 158 7.51 -2.89 25.76
N ASP A 159 7.84 -3.14 27.02
CA ASP A 159 7.63 -4.43 27.68
C ASP A 159 6.14 -4.75 27.82
N TYR A 160 5.31 -3.75 28.17
CA TYR A 160 3.86 -3.91 28.24
C TYR A 160 3.23 -4.19 26.88
N PHE A 161 3.67 -3.49 25.83
CA PHE A 161 3.19 -3.74 24.46
C PHE A 161 3.60 -5.12 23.95
N LYS A 162 4.82 -5.55 24.26
CA LYS A 162 5.28 -6.91 23.95
C LYS A 162 4.41 -7.96 24.63
N LEU A 163 4.15 -7.80 25.92
CA LEU A 163 3.36 -8.75 26.69
C LEU A 163 1.93 -8.90 26.15
N ILE A 164 1.29 -7.79 25.77
CA ILE A 164 -0.10 -7.85 25.28
C ILE A 164 -0.20 -8.40 23.86
N ILE A 165 0.80 -8.16 23.00
CA ILE A 165 0.88 -8.71 21.64
C ILE A 165 1.19 -10.20 21.64
N GLU A 166 2.04 -10.68 22.56
CA GLU A 166 2.26 -12.13 22.75
C GLU A 166 0.97 -12.87 23.12
N LYS A 167 -0.01 -12.16 23.69
CA LYS A 167 -1.35 -12.68 24.03
C LYS A 167 -2.44 -12.24 23.04
N LYS A 168 -2.08 -11.92 21.80
CA LYS A 168 -3.03 -11.34 20.83
C LYS A 168 -4.25 -12.22 20.55
N ASP A 169 -4.08 -13.55 20.52
CA ASP A 169 -5.17 -14.48 20.20
C ASP A 169 -6.19 -14.61 21.35
N ASP A 170 -5.72 -14.53 22.59
CA ASP A 170 -6.56 -14.71 23.79
C ASP A 170 -7.15 -13.40 24.31
N VAL A 171 -6.40 -12.30 24.20
CA VAL A 171 -6.76 -11.01 24.82
C VAL A 171 -7.13 -9.99 23.76
N LEU A 172 -6.21 -9.63 22.85
CA LEU A 172 -6.44 -8.56 21.88
C LEU A 172 -7.58 -8.89 20.91
N SER A 173 -7.80 -10.16 20.60
CA SER A 173 -8.91 -10.62 19.77
C SER A 173 -10.29 -10.25 20.34
N GLU A 174 -10.43 -10.02 21.65
CA GLU A 174 -11.67 -9.53 22.26
C GLU A 174 -11.91 -8.02 22.03
N PHE A 175 -10.84 -7.25 21.88
CA PHE A 175 -10.86 -5.79 21.76
C PHE A 175 -10.78 -5.30 20.31
N TYR A 176 -10.07 -6.03 19.45
CA TYR A 176 -9.76 -5.61 18.08
C TYR A 176 -10.43 -6.51 17.03
N GLU A 177 -10.74 -5.92 15.87
CA GLU A 177 -11.14 -6.63 14.66
C GLU A 177 -9.93 -7.31 13.99
N ARG A 178 -10.19 -8.32 13.16
CA ARG A 178 -9.14 -8.88 12.28
C ARG A 178 -8.66 -7.78 11.33
N GLY A 179 -7.35 -7.70 11.09
CA GLY A 179 -6.76 -6.62 10.30
C GLY A 179 -6.47 -5.34 11.08
N ALA A 180 -6.57 -5.33 12.42
CA ALA A 180 -6.14 -4.21 13.26
C ALA A 180 -4.62 -4.25 13.52
N ILE A 181 -3.97 -3.09 13.64
CA ILE A 181 -2.50 -3.03 13.81
C ILE A 181 -2.02 -3.89 14.99
N MET A 182 -2.71 -3.84 16.13
CA MET A 182 -2.29 -4.55 17.34
C MET A 182 -2.37 -6.09 17.22
N VAL A 183 -3.10 -6.64 16.24
CA VAL A 183 -3.21 -8.10 16.02
C VAL A 183 -2.43 -8.60 14.80
N GLU A 184 -2.03 -7.69 13.91
CA GLU A 184 -1.25 -7.97 12.72
C GLU A 184 0.26 -7.76 12.97
N ASP A 185 1.08 -8.08 11.97
CA ASP A 185 2.55 -8.03 12.06
C ASP A 185 3.08 -6.62 12.32
N GLU A 186 2.38 -5.58 11.87
CA GLU A 186 2.77 -4.19 12.09
C GLU A 186 2.87 -3.83 13.59
N GLY A 187 1.99 -4.38 14.43
CA GLY A 187 2.04 -4.17 15.89
C GLY A 187 3.31 -4.74 16.53
N ILE A 188 3.78 -5.90 16.05
CA ILE A 188 5.04 -6.52 16.48
C ILE A 188 6.22 -5.60 16.15
N VAL A 189 6.22 -5.05 14.93
CA VAL A 189 7.27 -4.11 14.48
C VAL A 189 7.25 -2.84 15.32
N ILE A 190 6.09 -2.22 15.54
CA ILE A 190 5.97 -1.00 16.38
C ILE A 190 6.51 -1.27 17.78
N THR A 191 6.19 -2.42 18.37
CA THR A 191 6.69 -2.81 19.69
C THR A 191 8.20 -2.94 19.72
N GLY A 192 8.80 -3.53 18.68
CA GLY A 192 10.26 -3.57 18.54
C GLY A 192 10.88 -2.18 18.46
N LEU A 193 10.22 -1.22 17.82
CA LEU A 193 10.68 0.17 17.75
C LEU A 193 10.56 0.89 19.10
N LEU A 194 9.51 0.61 19.88
CA LEU A 194 9.32 1.20 21.21
C LEU A 194 10.46 0.87 22.17
N VAL A 195 11.17 -0.26 22.01
CA VAL A 195 12.36 -0.60 22.81
C VAL A 195 13.43 0.48 22.70
N GLY A 196 13.55 1.14 21.53
CA GLY A 196 14.48 2.25 21.32
C GLY A 196 14.19 3.46 22.22
N LEU A 197 12.96 3.61 22.71
CA LEU A 197 12.58 4.72 23.60
C LEU A 197 13.11 4.56 25.03
N ASN A 198 13.62 3.39 25.42
CA ASN A 198 14.16 3.16 26.77
C ASN A 198 15.40 4.02 27.07
N VAL A 199 16.06 4.54 26.03
CA VAL A 199 17.21 5.47 26.18
C VAL A 199 16.78 6.89 26.52
N ILE A 200 15.48 7.20 26.38
CA ILE A 200 14.95 8.55 26.58
C ILE A 200 14.62 8.77 28.06
N ASP A 201 15.09 9.89 28.61
CA ASP A 201 14.70 10.33 29.94
C ASP A 201 13.61 11.40 29.83
N CYS A 202 12.45 11.14 30.43
CA CYS A 202 11.29 12.04 30.41
C CYS A 202 10.91 12.45 31.84
N ASN A 203 10.51 13.70 32.02
CA ASN A 203 9.86 14.19 33.23
C ASN A 203 8.58 14.93 32.84
N LEU A 204 7.51 14.16 32.63
CA LEU A 204 6.25 14.67 32.11
C LEU A 204 5.37 15.12 33.27
N CYS A 205 4.99 16.40 33.25
CA CYS A 205 3.99 16.91 34.16
C CYS A 205 2.62 16.42 33.67
N ILE A 206 2.02 15.51 34.42
CA ILE A 206 0.61 15.18 34.24
C ILE A 206 -0.19 16.38 34.75
N LYS A 207 -0.27 17.46 33.95
CA LYS A 207 -1.12 18.60 34.26
C LYS A 207 -2.55 18.20 33.95
N GLU A 208 -3.33 18.21 35.02
CA GLU A 208 -4.49 17.37 35.28
C GLU A 208 -5.78 17.75 34.51
N GLU A 209 -5.76 18.79 33.67
CA GLU A 209 -6.96 19.32 33.00
C GLU A 209 -6.98 19.15 31.46
N ASP A 210 -5.84 18.89 30.81
CA ASP A 210 -5.73 18.85 29.34
C ASP A 210 -5.91 17.44 28.72
N LEU A 211 -5.83 16.37 29.52
CA LEU A 211 -5.78 15.00 29.00
C LEU A 211 -7.15 14.45 28.56
N ASP A 212 -8.24 15.00 29.11
CA ASP A 212 -9.62 14.58 28.80
C ASP A 212 -10.16 15.19 27.49
N GLN A 213 -9.51 16.22 26.93
CA GLN A 213 -9.92 16.84 25.67
C GLN A 213 -9.29 16.13 24.46
N PRO A 214 -10.01 15.86 23.36
CA PRO A 214 -9.38 15.41 22.13
C PRO A 214 -8.34 16.46 21.68
N HIS A 215 -7.11 16.02 21.35
CA HIS A 215 -6.04 16.92 20.90
C HIS A 215 -6.56 17.71 19.68
N GLY A 216 -6.88 19.00 19.84
CA GLY A 216 -7.47 19.79 18.76
C GLY A 216 -8.19 21.09 19.12
N LYS A 217 -8.34 21.46 20.40
CA LYS A 217 -8.88 22.77 20.79
C LYS A 217 -8.05 23.45 21.87
N ARG A 218 -6.85 23.92 21.52
CA ARG A 218 -6.41 25.19 22.12
C ARG A 218 -7.19 26.27 21.42
N THR A 219 -8.13 26.89 22.13
CA THR A 219 -8.67 28.19 21.79
C THR A 219 -7.49 29.17 21.74
N LEU A 220 -7.02 29.46 20.53
CA LEU A 220 -6.45 30.76 20.21
C LEU A 220 -7.58 31.75 20.43
N ASN A 221 -7.52 32.50 21.53
CA ASN A 221 -8.14 33.81 21.70
C ASN A 221 -7.48 34.44 22.93
N ASP A 222 -7.09 35.70 22.76
CA ASP A 222 -6.53 36.64 23.73
C ASP A 222 -5.03 36.34 23.97
N ASP A 223 -4.05 36.97 23.30
CA ASP A 223 -3.82 38.42 23.26
C ASP A 223 -3.20 38.86 21.91
N ASP A 224 -3.98 39.57 21.09
CA ASP A 224 -3.47 40.57 20.15
C ASP A 224 -4.06 41.90 20.65
N ASP A 225 -3.21 42.82 21.08
CA ASP A 225 -3.35 44.28 21.00
C ASP A 225 -2.23 44.92 21.84
N ASP A 226 -1.13 45.29 21.20
CA ASP A 226 -0.54 46.62 21.36
C ASP A 226 0.51 46.85 20.26
N ASP A 227 0.13 47.78 19.39
CA ASP A 227 0.84 48.23 18.20
C ASP A 227 2.20 48.89 18.52
N ASP A 228 3.13 48.60 17.61
CA ASP A 228 4.04 49.53 16.91
C ASP A 228 4.37 50.87 17.59
N GLU A 229 5.66 51.05 17.92
CA GLU A 229 6.39 52.25 17.47
C GLU A 229 7.91 52.00 17.53
N GLY A 230 8.52 51.89 16.35
CA GLY A 230 9.97 51.95 16.21
C GLY A 230 10.47 53.38 16.27
N LEU A 231 11.49 53.64 17.11
CA LEU A 231 12.48 54.68 16.86
C LEU A 231 13.84 54.20 17.38
N GLY A 232 14.78 54.07 16.44
CA GLY A 232 16.20 54.09 16.78
C GLY A 232 16.58 55.50 17.22
N GLU A 233 17.48 55.60 18.19
CA GLU A 233 18.58 56.55 18.19
C GLU A 233 19.47 56.29 19.42
N ASP A 234 20.72 55.98 19.10
CA ASP A 234 21.93 56.53 19.70
C ASP A 234 21.88 56.99 21.18
N LEU A 235 22.56 56.22 22.05
CA LEU A 235 22.96 56.70 23.38
C LEU A 235 24.44 56.42 23.62
N SER A 236 25.27 57.08 22.81
CA SER A 236 26.54 57.62 23.28
C SER A 236 26.27 58.66 24.37
N SER A 237 26.27 58.25 25.64
CA SER A 237 26.44 59.14 26.80
C SER A 237 26.53 58.36 28.12
N ARG A 238 27.65 57.65 28.34
CA ARG A 238 28.08 57.40 29.72
C ARG A 238 28.94 58.57 30.18
N LYS A 239 28.22 59.54 30.75
CA LYS A 239 28.74 60.71 31.44
C LYS A 239 29.84 60.32 32.42
N HIS A 240 30.94 61.06 32.28
CA HIS A 240 31.95 61.33 33.29
C HIS A 240 31.31 61.45 34.68
N MET A 241 31.66 60.53 35.59
CA MET A 241 31.42 60.71 37.02
C MET A 241 32.54 61.61 37.55
N ARG A 242 32.31 62.92 37.48
CA ARG A 242 33.15 63.93 38.13
C ARG A 242 32.79 63.91 39.62
N CYS A 243 33.75 63.52 40.47
CA CYS A 243 33.66 63.75 41.90
C CYS A 243 33.68 65.25 42.16
N ASP A 244 32.53 65.85 42.42
CA ASP A 244 32.47 67.15 43.09
C ASP A 244 32.42 66.86 44.60
N ILE A 245 33.59 66.90 45.24
CA ILE A 245 33.72 66.99 46.69
C ILE A 245 33.40 68.44 47.03
N GLU A 246 32.22 68.69 47.60
CA GLU A 246 31.94 69.95 48.28
C GLU A 246 32.85 70.04 49.51
N MET A 247 33.95 70.78 49.38
CA MET A 247 34.84 71.11 50.48
C MET A 247 34.13 72.06 51.44
N GLY A 248 33.78 71.57 52.63
CA GLY A 248 33.40 72.42 53.75
C GLY A 248 34.54 73.38 54.09
N VAL A 249 34.32 74.68 53.85
CA VAL A 249 35.22 75.76 54.28
C VAL A 249 35.19 75.81 55.81
N ILE A 250 36.32 75.56 56.46
CA ILE A 250 36.50 75.75 57.89
C ILE A 250 36.56 77.25 58.16
N ASP A 251 35.57 77.78 58.88
CA ASP A 251 35.49 79.17 59.28
C ASP A 251 36.45 79.46 60.45
N PHE A 252 37.54 80.19 60.18
CA PHE A 252 38.51 80.62 61.19
C PHE A 252 38.09 81.91 61.93
N SER A 253 36.90 82.46 61.68
CA SER A 253 36.40 83.70 62.33
C SER A 253 36.26 83.58 63.85
N LEU A 254 36.17 82.35 64.38
CA LEU A 254 36.16 82.09 65.82
C LEU A 254 37.54 82.19 66.49
N TYR A 255 38.64 82.11 65.73
CA TYR A 255 40.01 82.16 66.24
C TYR A 255 40.73 83.50 66.03
N LEU A 256 40.15 84.39 65.23
CA LEU A 256 40.70 85.73 64.92
C LEU A 256 40.06 86.85 65.75
N ARG A 257 39.50 86.54 66.92
CA ARG A 257 39.05 87.55 67.87
C ARG A 257 40.19 87.91 68.81
N ASP A 258 40.78 89.08 68.55
CA ASP A 258 41.74 89.81 69.37
C ASP A 258 41.53 89.59 70.87
N ASN A 259 42.36 88.75 71.49
CA ASN A 259 42.66 88.85 72.90
C ASN A 259 44.11 89.30 73.00
N LYS A 260 44.30 90.60 73.24
CA LYS A 260 45.54 91.15 73.81
C LYS A 260 45.89 90.33 75.06
N VAL A 261 46.88 89.46 74.94
CA VAL A 261 47.53 88.83 76.09
C VAL A 261 48.61 89.80 76.58
N PRO A 262 48.54 90.30 77.83
CA PRO A 262 49.71 90.89 78.46
C PRO A 262 50.75 89.79 78.61
N MET A 263 51.95 90.10 78.15
CA MET A 263 53.17 89.37 78.46
C MET A 263 53.32 89.29 79.99
N ASP A 264 52.93 88.18 80.59
CA ASP A 264 53.31 87.84 81.97
C ASP A 264 53.94 86.44 81.98
N THR A 265 55.16 86.44 82.50
CA THR A 265 56.02 85.30 82.79
C THR A 265 55.31 84.27 83.66
N PRO A 266 55.55 82.96 83.49
CA PRO A 266 54.87 81.95 84.28
C PRO A 266 55.48 81.89 85.69
N ASP A 267 54.76 82.44 86.68
CA ASP A 267 54.87 81.94 88.04
C ASP A 267 54.01 80.67 88.15
N SER A 268 54.70 79.56 88.38
CA SER A 268 54.28 78.16 88.19
C SER A 268 53.25 77.62 89.20
N ASP A 269 52.49 78.45 89.93
CA ASP A 269 51.70 77.95 91.07
C ASP A 269 50.32 78.60 91.32
N SER A 270 49.60 79.01 90.27
CA SER A 270 48.16 79.34 90.39
C SER A 270 47.25 78.17 89.95
N ALA A 271 46.17 77.92 90.70
CA ALA A 271 45.19 76.86 90.43
C ALA A 271 44.47 77.02 89.07
N GLU A 272 44.39 78.25 88.54
CA GLU A 272 43.81 78.53 87.22
C GLU A 272 44.71 78.09 86.06
N GLY A 273 46.04 78.16 86.22
CA GLY A 273 46.98 77.66 85.21
C GLY A 273 46.91 76.14 85.04
N LYS A 274 46.75 75.42 86.16
CA LYS A 274 46.59 73.95 86.19
C LYS A 274 45.26 73.53 85.54
N SER A 275 44.17 74.27 85.75
CA SER A 275 42.87 74.01 85.10
C SER A 275 42.90 74.26 83.59
N LYS A 276 43.54 75.34 83.12
CA LYS A 276 43.68 75.62 81.67
C LYS A 276 44.55 74.58 80.97
N MET A 277 45.63 74.14 81.63
CA MET A 277 46.50 73.06 81.12
C MET A 277 45.74 71.74 81.00
N ALA A 278 44.87 71.39 81.96
CA ALA A 278 44.04 70.19 81.88
C ALA A 278 43.09 70.21 80.68
N THR A 279 42.41 71.34 80.42
CA THR A 279 41.53 71.47 79.25
C THR A 279 42.28 71.39 77.92
N ILE A 280 43.51 71.93 77.85
CA ILE A 280 44.37 71.82 76.65
C ILE A 280 44.79 70.36 76.41
N LEU A 281 45.08 69.61 77.48
CA LEU A 281 45.43 68.19 77.38
C LEU A 281 44.25 67.33 76.93
N ASP A 282 43.03 67.60 77.40
CA ASP A 282 41.83 66.90 76.94
C ASP A 282 41.51 67.21 75.48
N GLN A 283 41.67 68.47 75.05
CA GLN A 283 41.56 68.85 73.64
C GLN A 283 42.61 68.16 72.77
N LYS A 284 43.85 68.06 73.26
CA LYS A 284 44.92 67.32 72.59
C LYS A 284 44.56 65.83 72.46
N ASN A 285 44.08 65.20 73.53
CA ASN A 285 43.68 63.80 73.52
C ASN A 285 42.52 63.53 72.54
N TYR A 286 41.53 64.43 72.48
CA TYR A 286 40.46 64.36 71.49
C TYR A 286 40.97 64.47 70.06
N LEU A 287 41.89 65.39 69.78
CA LEU A 287 42.50 65.54 68.46
C LEU A 287 43.37 64.32 68.08
N GLU A 288 44.11 63.75 69.04
CA GLU A 288 44.89 62.53 68.82
C GLU A 288 44.00 61.33 68.49
N GLU A 289 42.88 61.18 69.21
CA GLU A 289 41.89 60.13 68.96
C GLU A 289 41.18 60.31 67.61
N LEU A 290 40.82 61.55 67.26
CA LEU A 290 40.25 61.88 65.94
C LEU A 290 41.25 61.57 64.81
N ASN A 291 42.52 61.91 65.00
CA ASN A 291 43.58 61.61 64.04
C ASN A 291 43.78 60.08 63.90
N ARG A 292 43.68 59.33 65.01
CA ARG A 292 43.71 57.85 64.97
C ARG A 292 42.55 57.27 64.16
N HIS A 293 41.33 57.77 64.37
CA HIS A 293 40.15 57.34 63.61
C HIS A 293 40.24 57.71 62.13
N LEU A 294 40.73 58.91 61.82
CA LEU A 294 40.93 59.36 60.44
C LEU A 294 41.96 58.47 59.72
N ASN A 295 43.10 58.20 60.36
CA ASN A 295 44.12 57.31 59.81
C ASN A 295 43.56 55.89 59.57
N ALA A 296 42.78 55.35 60.51
CA ALA A 296 42.12 54.05 60.32
C ALA A 296 41.14 54.05 59.11
N THR A 297 40.39 55.14 58.94
CA THR A 297 39.47 55.29 57.80
C THR A 297 40.22 55.40 56.47
N VAL A 298 41.30 56.18 56.44
CA VAL A 298 42.17 56.31 55.26
C VAL A 298 42.77 54.96 54.89
N THR A 299 43.29 54.19 55.84
CA THR A 299 43.82 52.83 55.59
C THR A 299 42.74 51.88 55.07
N ASN A 300 41.51 51.92 55.62
CA ASN A 300 40.40 51.09 55.12
C ASN A 300 40.02 51.44 53.67
N LEU A 301 39.98 52.74 53.35
CA LEU A 301 39.69 53.20 52.00
C LEU A 301 40.82 52.84 51.02
N GLN A 302 42.08 52.92 51.45
CA GLN A 302 43.23 52.47 50.66
C GLN A 302 43.14 50.98 50.32
N GLN A 303 42.82 50.13 51.31
CA GLN A 303 42.63 48.69 51.09
C GLN A 303 41.47 48.40 50.12
N LYS A 304 40.35 49.12 50.25
CA LYS A 304 39.22 48.99 49.31
C LYS A 304 39.59 49.43 47.91
N LEU A 305 40.35 50.52 47.77
CA LEU A 305 40.83 51.00 46.48
C LEU A 305 41.73 49.95 45.79
N GLU A 306 42.69 49.39 46.52
CA GLU A 306 43.57 48.33 45.99
C GLU A 306 42.81 47.06 45.60
N SER A 307 41.81 46.67 46.40
CA SER A 307 40.92 45.54 46.09
C SER A 307 40.13 45.79 44.81
N VAL A 308 39.49 46.96 44.67
CA VAL A 308 38.74 47.32 43.46
C VAL A 308 39.68 47.43 42.25
N GLN A 309 40.88 47.96 42.42
CA GLN A 309 41.87 48.06 41.34
C GLN A 309 42.31 46.67 40.85
N THR A 310 42.53 45.73 41.77
CA THR A 310 42.91 44.35 41.44
C THR A 310 41.77 43.63 40.71
N THR A 311 40.54 43.74 41.21
CA THR A 311 39.37 43.15 40.54
C THR A 311 39.13 43.74 39.15
N ASN A 312 39.32 45.05 38.97
CA ASN A 312 39.20 45.69 37.66
C ASN A 312 40.28 45.20 36.66
N ALA A 313 41.50 44.93 37.13
CA ALA A 313 42.55 44.35 36.31
C ALA A 313 42.19 42.93 35.84
N LEU A 314 41.73 42.06 36.76
CA LEU A 314 41.30 40.70 36.43
C LEU A 314 40.12 40.71 35.44
N MET A 315 39.11 41.55 35.67
CA MET A 315 37.96 41.66 34.76
C MET A 315 38.36 42.10 33.34
N LYS A 316 39.40 42.94 33.19
CA LYS A 316 39.90 43.33 31.86
C LYS A 316 40.58 42.16 31.15
N GLU A 317 41.31 41.33 31.89
CA GLU A 317 41.93 40.12 31.36
C GLU A 317 40.87 39.10 30.92
N ASP A 318 39.89 38.80 31.79
CA ASP A 318 38.76 37.91 31.47
C ASP A 318 37.98 38.39 30.25
N LEU A 319 37.75 39.70 30.15
CA LEU A 319 37.08 40.30 28.99
C LEU A 319 37.90 40.13 27.70
N ALA A 320 39.23 40.21 27.78
CA ALA A 320 40.10 39.96 26.62
C ALA A 320 40.08 38.48 26.20
N ILE A 321 40.13 37.56 27.16
CA ILE A 321 40.03 36.10 26.91
C ILE A 321 38.69 35.78 26.25
N THR A 322 37.59 36.25 26.84
CA THR A 322 36.23 36.02 26.33
C THR A 322 36.06 36.57 24.91
N LYS A 323 36.63 37.75 24.61
CA LYS A 323 36.60 38.32 23.25
C LYS A 323 37.33 37.43 22.25
N ASN A 324 38.49 36.88 22.60
CA ASN A 324 39.22 35.98 21.70
C ASN A 324 38.43 34.69 21.44
N THR A 325 37.79 34.12 22.46
CA THR A 325 36.94 32.94 22.31
C THR A 325 35.72 33.22 21.41
N ILE A 326 35.12 34.41 21.53
CA ILE A 326 34.02 34.79 20.63
C ILE A 326 34.49 34.85 19.18
N LEU A 327 35.68 35.40 18.92
CA LEU A 327 36.23 35.47 17.56
C LEU A 327 36.49 34.07 16.97
N THR A 328 37.07 33.15 17.75
CA THR A 328 37.30 31.77 17.28
C THR A 328 35.98 31.05 17.00
N LEU A 329 34.98 31.19 17.88
CA LEU A 329 33.65 30.60 17.67
C LEU A 329 32.91 31.19 16.46
N GLN A 330 33.15 32.47 16.14
CA GLN A 330 32.60 33.10 14.93
C GLN A 330 33.24 32.53 13.66
N GLU A 331 34.54 32.27 13.66
CA GLU A 331 35.25 31.65 12.54
C GLU A 331 34.82 30.20 12.32
N GLU A 332 34.70 29.41 13.38
CA GLU A 332 34.18 28.04 13.33
C GLU A 332 32.74 27.99 12.78
N ASN A 333 31.86 28.87 13.27
CA ASN A 333 30.50 28.98 12.73
C ASN A 333 30.49 29.33 11.23
N SER A 334 31.39 30.21 10.79
CA SER A 334 31.51 30.57 9.37
C SER A 334 31.95 29.38 8.51
N THR A 335 32.81 28.51 9.06
CA THR A 335 33.33 27.32 8.39
C THR A 335 32.26 26.24 8.32
N ILE A 336 31.60 25.94 9.44
CA ILE A 336 30.48 24.99 9.53
C ILE A 336 29.37 25.39 8.55
N LYS A 337 29.07 26.69 8.43
CA LYS A 337 28.06 27.17 7.47
C LYS A 337 28.45 26.87 6.02
N LYS A 338 29.72 27.06 5.65
CA LYS A 338 30.21 26.71 4.30
C LYS A 338 30.15 25.21 4.05
N GLU A 339 30.56 24.39 5.02
CA GLU A 339 30.50 22.93 4.92
C GLU A 339 29.06 22.44 4.78
N LYS A 340 28.14 23.01 5.56
CA LYS A 340 26.69 22.74 5.44
C LYS A 340 26.19 23.04 4.02
N ASP A 341 26.57 24.18 3.45
CA ASP A 341 26.12 24.58 2.12
C ASP A 341 26.70 23.65 1.03
N ILE A 342 27.95 23.18 1.17
CA ILE A 342 28.56 22.18 0.28
C ILE A 342 27.81 20.86 0.38
N LEU A 343 27.59 20.36 1.60
CA LEU A 343 26.93 19.08 1.84
C LEU A 343 25.48 19.09 1.33
N LEU A 344 24.77 20.20 1.52
CA LEU A 344 23.41 20.38 1.03
C LEU A 344 23.34 20.37 -0.51
N ASN A 345 24.29 21.04 -1.18
CA ASN A 345 24.36 21.02 -2.64
C ASN A 345 24.72 19.63 -3.19
N ASP A 346 25.65 18.93 -2.55
CA ASP A 346 26.00 17.55 -2.92
C ASP A 346 24.84 16.58 -2.70
N HIS A 347 24.12 16.71 -1.59
CA HIS A 347 22.95 15.89 -1.32
C HIS A 347 21.85 16.15 -2.35
N LYS A 348 21.57 17.42 -2.67
CA LYS A 348 20.62 17.81 -3.71
C LYS A 348 20.99 17.23 -5.08
N ARG A 349 22.27 17.28 -5.45
CA ARG A 349 22.77 16.70 -6.69
C ARG A 349 22.60 15.18 -6.73
N LYS A 350 22.90 14.48 -5.63
CA LYS A 350 22.69 13.03 -5.52
C LYS A 350 21.21 12.67 -5.68
N LEU A 351 20.33 13.42 -5.04
CA LEU A 351 18.88 13.21 -5.11
C LEU A 351 18.35 13.41 -6.54
N GLU A 352 18.88 14.40 -7.26
CA GLU A 352 18.54 14.64 -8.66
C GLU A 352 19.06 13.54 -9.60
N LEU A 353 20.26 13.01 -9.36
CA LEU A 353 20.78 11.85 -10.10
C LEU A 353 19.94 10.59 -9.84
N THR A 354 19.63 10.28 -8.58
CA THR A 354 18.77 9.13 -8.24
C THR A 354 17.39 9.26 -8.86
N LYS A 355 16.83 10.48 -8.93
CA LYS A 355 15.56 10.72 -9.60
C LYS A 355 15.64 10.43 -11.11
N GLN A 356 16.71 10.88 -11.78
CA GLN A 356 16.94 10.58 -13.20
C GLN A 356 17.09 9.07 -13.44
N ASP A 357 17.81 8.36 -12.58
CA ASP A 357 17.96 6.90 -12.68
C ASP A 357 16.61 6.19 -12.56
N ILE A 358 15.77 6.59 -11.59
CA ILE A 358 14.42 6.06 -11.41
C ILE A 358 13.53 6.35 -12.64
N ASP A 359 13.64 7.53 -13.23
CA ASP A 359 12.86 7.91 -14.41
C ASP A 359 13.24 7.06 -15.65
N ILE A 360 14.55 6.81 -15.86
CA ILE A 360 15.06 5.93 -16.92
C ILE A 360 14.59 4.48 -16.70
N GLU A 361 14.68 3.99 -15.45
CA GLU A 361 14.21 2.66 -15.10
C GLU A 361 12.70 2.53 -15.38
N ARG A 362 11.89 3.53 -14.99
CA ARG A 362 10.45 3.58 -15.26
C ARG A 362 10.15 3.56 -16.76
N GLU A 363 10.83 4.35 -17.56
CA GLU A 363 10.66 4.37 -19.03
C GLU A 363 11.00 3.02 -19.66
N THR A 364 12.07 2.38 -19.17
CA THR A 364 12.47 1.03 -19.60
C THR A 364 11.40 -0.01 -19.26
N TYR A 365 10.85 0.02 -18.04
CA TYR A 365 9.75 -0.86 -17.63
C TYR A 365 8.49 -0.63 -18.47
N GLN A 366 8.12 0.63 -18.73
CA GLN A 366 6.94 0.94 -19.54
C GLN A 366 7.10 0.43 -20.98
N THR A 367 8.25 0.64 -21.58
CA THR A 367 8.54 0.19 -22.95
C THR A 367 8.53 -1.34 -23.03
N SER A 368 9.16 -2.02 -22.07
CA SER A 368 9.16 -3.48 -21.99
C SER A 368 7.76 -4.04 -21.80
N ARG A 369 6.97 -3.44 -20.90
CA ARG A 369 5.59 -3.85 -20.64
C ARG A 369 4.69 -3.64 -21.85
N ALA A 370 4.80 -2.52 -22.55
CA ALA A 370 4.07 -2.28 -23.79
C ALA A 370 4.41 -3.31 -24.88
N GLY A 371 5.69 -3.69 -24.98
CA GLY A 371 6.12 -4.77 -25.88
C GLY A 371 5.50 -6.12 -25.51
N LEU A 372 5.47 -6.46 -24.22
CA LEU A 372 4.85 -7.70 -23.74
C LEU A 372 3.33 -7.70 -23.97
N ASP A 373 2.65 -6.60 -23.68
CA ASP A 373 1.20 -6.45 -23.90
C ASP A 373 0.85 -6.62 -25.38
N SER A 374 1.68 -6.08 -26.29
CA SER A 374 1.53 -6.28 -27.73
C SER A 374 1.69 -7.76 -28.13
N LEU A 375 2.69 -8.46 -27.58
CA LEU A 375 2.91 -9.89 -27.86
C LEU A 375 1.78 -10.76 -27.32
N VAL A 376 1.28 -10.46 -26.12
CA VAL A 376 0.13 -11.17 -25.52
C VAL A 376 -1.13 -10.95 -26.33
N ALA A 377 -1.38 -9.71 -26.79
CA ALA A 377 -2.52 -9.40 -27.66
C ALA A 377 -2.42 -10.14 -29.01
N GLU A 378 -1.24 -10.18 -29.62
CA GLU A 378 -1.02 -10.91 -30.87
C GLU A 378 -1.20 -12.43 -30.67
N ALA A 379 -0.63 -13.01 -29.61
CA ALA A 379 -0.78 -14.43 -29.30
C ALA A 379 -2.25 -14.81 -29.06
N LYS A 380 -2.99 -13.95 -28.34
CA LYS A 380 -4.43 -14.15 -28.11
C LYS A 380 -5.21 -14.12 -29.41
N LYS A 381 -4.94 -13.15 -30.29
CA LYS A 381 -5.58 -13.08 -31.61
C LYS A 381 -5.28 -14.31 -32.47
N ARG A 382 -4.02 -14.75 -32.52
CA ARG A 382 -3.65 -15.98 -33.25
C ARG A 382 -4.37 -17.22 -32.71
N LEU A 383 -4.55 -17.30 -31.39
CA LEU A 383 -5.29 -18.40 -30.77
C LEU A 383 -6.78 -18.36 -31.14
N GLU A 384 -7.39 -17.18 -31.17
CA GLU A 384 -8.78 -17.00 -31.60
C GLU A 384 -8.97 -17.38 -33.08
N ASP A 385 -8.07 -16.93 -33.96
CA ASP A 385 -8.09 -17.25 -35.38
C ASP A 385 -7.93 -18.78 -35.62
N GLU A 386 -6.98 -19.43 -34.95
CA GLU A 386 -6.76 -20.89 -35.04
C GLU A 386 -7.94 -21.70 -34.47
N THR A 387 -8.58 -21.19 -33.40
CA THR A 387 -9.77 -21.83 -32.84
C THR A 387 -10.93 -21.77 -33.84
N GLN A 388 -11.09 -20.63 -34.52
CA GLN A 388 -12.13 -20.45 -35.53
C GLN A 388 -11.91 -21.35 -36.74
N THR A 389 -10.70 -21.40 -37.28
CA THR A 389 -10.36 -22.28 -38.42
C THR A 389 -10.57 -23.75 -38.06
N ARG A 390 -10.19 -24.17 -36.83
CA ARG A 390 -10.44 -25.53 -36.35
C ARG A 390 -11.93 -25.86 -36.35
N ILE A 391 -12.79 -24.97 -35.83
CA ILE A 391 -14.24 -25.17 -35.80
C ILE A 391 -14.79 -25.30 -37.23
N ASP A 392 -14.32 -24.48 -38.16
CA ASP A 392 -14.79 -24.53 -39.55
C ASP A 392 -14.36 -25.83 -40.26
N VAL A 393 -13.16 -26.34 -39.98
CA VAL A 393 -12.70 -27.65 -40.46
C VAL A 393 -13.50 -28.79 -39.84
N GLU A 394 -13.81 -28.73 -38.54
CA GLU A 394 -14.66 -29.72 -37.86
C GLU A 394 -16.05 -29.78 -38.49
N ARG A 395 -16.67 -28.63 -38.82
CA ARG A 395 -17.97 -28.59 -39.52
C ARG A 395 -17.90 -29.16 -40.93
N GLU A 396 -16.87 -28.83 -41.71
CA GLU A 396 -16.69 -29.38 -43.05
C GLU A 396 -16.49 -30.91 -43.00
N LEU A 397 -15.75 -31.40 -42.00
CA LEU A 397 -15.58 -32.84 -41.78
C LEU A 397 -16.91 -33.53 -41.48
N GLU A 398 -17.76 -32.96 -40.63
CA GLU A 398 -19.10 -33.48 -40.34
C GLU A 398 -19.97 -33.55 -41.61
N LEU A 399 -19.92 -32.51 -42.45
CA LEU A 399 -20.63 -32.48 -43.72
C LEU A 399 -20.14 -33.59 -44.66
N GLN A 400 -18.81 -33.77 -44.78
CA GLN A 400 -18.20 -34.83 -45.59
C GLN A 400 -18.61 -36.23 -45.11
N ILE A 401 -18.67 -36.45 -43.79
CA ILE A 401 -19.16 -37.70 -43.20
C ILE A 401 -20.62 -37.93 -43.61
N SER A 402 -21.48 -36.93 -43.47
CA SER A 402 -22.89 -37.03 -43.87
C SER A 402 -23.04 -37.39 -45.35
N MET A 403 -22.38 -36.64 -46.24
CA MET A 403 -22.41 -36.89 -47.69
C MET A 403 -21.89 -38.29 -48.04
N LYS A 404 -20.82 -38.75 -47.38
CA LYS A 404 -20.27 -40.09 -47.58
C LYS A 404 -21.29 -41.16 -47.17
N THR A 405 -21.97 -41.00 -46.03
CA THR A 405 -22.99 -41.96 -45.59
C THR A 405 -24.18 -42.02 -46.56
N GLU A 406 -24.63 -40.87 -47.08
CA GLU A 406 -25.68 -40.81 -48.10
C GLU A 406 -25.26 -41.50 -49.41
N MET A 407 -24.03 -41.25 -49.87
CA MET A 407 -23.49 -41.89 -51.06
C MET A 407 -23.33 -43.40 -50.88
N GLU A 408 -22.86 -43.87 -49.72
CA GLU A 408 -22.76 -45.30 -49.39
C GLU A 408 -24.16 -45.96 -49.35
N MET A 409 -25.17 -45.29 -48.83
CA MET A 409 -26.56 -45.78 -48.85
C MET A 409 -27.11 -45.86 -50.27
N ALA A 410 -26.90 -44.84 -51.10
CA ALA A 410 -27.31 -44.82 -52.50
C ALA A 410 -26.63 -45.94 -53.30
N LEU A 411 -25.34 -46.17 -53.07
CA LEU A 411 -24.56 -47.22 -53.72
C LEU A 411 -25.09 -48.61 -53.36
N ARG A 412 -25.39 -48.87 -52.08
CA ARG A 412 -26.01 -50.14 -51.64
C ARG A 412 -27.39 -50.38 -52.26
N LEU A 413 -28.21 -49.34 -52.38
CA LEU A 413 -29.52 -49.45 -53.03
C LEU A 413 -29.37 -49.79 -54.52
N LEU A 414 -28.39 -49.18 -55.20
CA LEU A 414 -28.11 -49.45 -56.60
C LEU A 414 -27.54 -50.86 -56.81
N GLU A 415 -26.65 -51.32 -55.93
CA GLU A 415 -26.12 -52.69 -55.94
C GLU A 415 -27.24 -53.72 -55.75
N LYS A 416 -28.18 -53.45 -54.85
CA LYS A 416 -29.39 -54.27 -54.68
C LYS A 416 -30.24 -54.31 -55.95
N ASP A 417 -30.52 -53.18 -56.59
CA ASP A 417 -31.29 -53.14 -57.84
C ASP A 417 -30.58 -53.93 -58.95
N ILE A 418 -29.25 -53.81 -59.09
CA ILE A 418 -28.47 -54.59 -60.04
C ILE A 418 -28.63 -56.10 -59.80
N HIS A 419 -28.52 -56.55 -58.55
CA HIS A 419 -28.72 -57.97 -58.22
C HIS A 419 -30.15 -58.43 -58.56
N GLU A 420 -31.18 -57.65 -58.23
CA GLU A 420 -32.56 -57.96 -58.59
C GLU A 420 -32.76 -58.02 -60.12
N LYS A 421 -32.15 -57.10 -60.89
CA LYS A 421 -32.18 -57.15 -62.36
C LYS A 421 -31.41 -58.35 -62.92
N GLN A 422 -30.26 -58.70 -62.34
CA GLN A 422 -29.48 -59.87 -62.73
C GLN A 422 -30.27 -61.16 -62.51
N ASP A 423 -30.94 -61.32 -61.36
CA ASP A 423 -31.81 -62.46 -61.06
C ASP A 423 -32.97 -62.57 -62.04
N ASN A 424 -33.60 -61.44 -62.37
CA ASN A 424 -34.64 -61.39 -63.40
C ASN A 424 -34.12 -61.82 -64.78
N ILE A 425 -32.92 -61.39 -65.18
CA ILE A 425 -32.29 -61.81 -66.44
C ILE A 425 -32.00 -63.31 -66.44
N ILE A 426 -31.47 -63.86 -65.34
CA ILE A 426 -31.21 -65.30 -65.21
C ILE A 426 -32.51 -66.09 -65.35
N SER A 427 -33.58 -65.64 -64.69
CA SER A 427 -34.91 -66.24 -64.79
C SER A 427 -35.45 -66.22 -66.23
N MET A 428 -35.40 -65.07 -66.90
CA MET A 428 -35.83 -64.95 -68.31
C MET A 428 -34.99 -65.81 -69.26
N ARG A 429 -33.67 -65.92 -69.04
CA ARG A 429 -32.80 -66.81 -69.83
C ARG A 429 -33.18 -68.27 -69.64
N LYS A 430 -33.51 -68.70 -68.41
CA LYS A 430 -34.01 -70.03 -68.13
C LYS A 430 -35.35 -70.29 -68.84
N GLN A 431 -36.29 -69.35 -68.74
CA GLN A 431 -37.57 -69.44 -69.46
C GLN A 431 -37.37 -69.55 -70.98
N LEU A 432 -36.42 -68.79 -71.54
CA LEU A 432 -36.10 -68.86 -72.96
C LEU A 432 -35.55 -70.25 -73.35
N GLU A 433 -34.70 -70.84 -72.51
CA GLU A 433 -34.14 -72.17 -72.76
C GLU A 433 -35.19 -73.29 -72.61
N ASP A 434 -36.09 -73.15 -71.64
CA ASP A 434 -37.24 -74.05 -71.48
C ASP A 434 -38.15 -73.99 -72.73
N ILE A 435 -38.45 -72.80 -73.26
CA ILE A 435 -39.23 -72.62 -74.49
C ILE A 435 -38.50 -73.21 -75.70
N LYS A 436 -37.19 -72.99 -75.84
CA LYS A 436 -36.40 -73.59 -76.93
C LYS A 436 -36.46 -75.11 -76.87
N THR A 437 -36.30 -75.69 -75.68
CA THR A 437 -36.37 -77.14 -75.47
C THR A 437 -37.74 -77.67 -75.86
N LEU A 438 -38.81 -76.99 -75.42
CA LEU A 438 -40.19 -77.32 -75.77
C LEU A 438 -40.45 -77.22 -77.28
N ASN A 439 -39.95 -76.18 -77.93
CA ASN A 439 -40.03 -76.04 -79.39
C ASN A 439 -39.28 -77.18 -80.09
N LEU A 440 -38.09 -77.53 -79.64
CA LEU A 440 -37.30 -78.62 -80.22
C LEU A 440 -38.00 -79.98 -80.07
N GLU A 441 -38.56 -80.26 -78.89
CA GLU A 441 -39.37 -81.46 -78.64
C GLU A 441 -40.62 -81.49 -79.52
N MET A 442 -41.29 -80.35 -79.68
CA MET A 442 -42.46 -80.22 -80.55
C MET A 442 -42.10 -80.51 -82.00
N TYR A 443 -41.04 -79.90 -82.53
CA TYR A 443 -40.55 -80.18 -83.89
C TYR A 443 -40.17 -81.65 -84.08
N LYS A 444 -39.48 -82.26 -83.10
CA LYS A 444 -39.16 -83.69 -83.12
C LYS A 444 -40.42 -84.54 -83.17
N LYS A 445 -41.41 -84.28 -82.30
CA LYS A 445 -42.72 -84.98 -82.30
C LYS A 445 -43.46 -84.80 -83.62
N LEU A 446 -43.42 -83.61 -84.22
CA LEU A 446 -44.04 -83.31 -85.51
C LEU A 446 -43.37 -84.10 -86.65
N GLN A 447 -42.03 -84.12 -86.69
CA GLN A 447 -41.25 -84.93 -87.65
C GLN A 447 -41.48 -86.44 -87.46
N LEU A 448 -41.55 -86.91 -86.21
CA LEU A 448 -41.89 -88.31 -85.89
C LEU A 448 -43.28 -88.68 -86.42
N ARG A 449 -44.28 -87.79 -86.30
CA ARG A 449 -45.59 -87.99 -86.91
C ARG A 449 -45.53 -88.00 -88.44
N LEU A 450 -44.83 -87.05 -89.06
CA LEU A 450 -44.71 -87.02 -90.53
C LEU A 450 -44.00 -88.26 -91.09
N THR A 451 -42.95 -88.74 -90.42
CA THR A 451 -42.24 -89.98 -90.83
C THR A 451 -43.06 -91.23 -90.57
N THR A 452 -43.80 -91.31 -89.47
CA THR A 452 -44.72 -92.41 -89.22
C THR A 452 -45.89 -92.40 -90.20
N ASP A 453 -46.48 -91.24 -90.49
CA ASP A 453 -47.52 -91.08 -91.51
C ASP A 453 -47.00 -91.44 -92.91
N ALA A 454 -45.77 -91.04 -93.26
CA ALA A 454 -45.11 -91.42 -94.51
C ALA A 454 -44.81 -92.93 -94.56
N ALA A 455 -44.36 -93.54 -93.46
CA ALA A 455 -44.13 -94.98 -93.36
C ALA A 455 -45.43 -95.79 -93.43
N VAL A 456 -46.52 -95.27 -92.85
CA VAL A 456 -47.87 -95.83 -92.97
C VAL A 456 -48.34 -95.74 -94.42
N ARG A 457 -48.20 -94.58 -95.07
CA ARG A 457 -48.49 -94.42 -96.51
C ARG A 457 -47.63 -95.35 -97.38
N GLN A 458 -46.35 -95.53 -97.08
CA GLN A 458 -45.45 -96.43 -97.81
C GLN A 458 -45.80 -97.90 -97.61
N LYS A 459 -46.22 -98.29 -96.39
CA LYS A 459 -46.77 -99.63 -96.13
C LYS A 459 -48.06 -99.84 -96.90
N GLU A 460 -48.92 -98.83 -96.98
CA GLU A 460 -50.18 -98.90 -97.72
C GLU A 460 -49.94 -98.99 -99.23
N THR A 461 -49.01 -98.20 -99.80
CA THR A 461 -48.61 -98.32 -101.22
C THR A 461 -47.93 -99.67 -101.51
N ASN A 462 -47.11 -100.20 -100.60
CA ASN A 462 -46.53 -101.54 -100.74
C ASN A 462 -47.61 -102.64 -100.69
N ARG A 463 -48.64 -102.50 -99.84
CA ARG A 463 -49.81 -103.41 -99.81
C ARG A 463 -50.64 -103.33 -101.09
N ILE A 464 -50.82 -102.12 -101.65
CA ILE A 464 -51.50 -101.91 -102.93
C ILE A 464 -50.67 -102.52 -104.09
N SER A 465 -49.35 -102.33 -104.07
CA SER A 465 -48.43 -102.90 -105.06
C SER A 465 -48.41 -104.44 -105.03
N THR A 466 -48.41 -105.06 -103.84
CA THR A 466 -48.54 -106.52 -103.72
C THR A 466 -49.91 -107.05 -104.14
N ARG A 467 -50.99 -106.27 -103.98
CA ARG A 467 -52.30 -106.60 -104.54
C ARG A 467 -52.32 -106.50 -106.06
N LEU A 468 -51.66 -105.50 -106.64
CA LEU A 468 -51.53 -105.32 -108.09
C LEU A 468 -50.68 -106.41 -108.75
N THR A 469 -49.57 -106.85 -108.15
CA THR A 469 -48.76 -107.96 -108.67
C THR A 469 -49.49 -109.30 -108.57
N LYS A 470 -50.25 -109.55 -107.49
CA LYS A 470 -51.14 -110.72 -107.38
C LYS A 470 -52.24 -110.72 -108.44
N ASN A 471 -52.85 -109.56 -108.73
CA ASN A 471 -53.86 -109.43 -109.80
C ASN A 471 -53.27 -109.60 -111.21
N LYS A 472 -52.04 -109.13 -111.47
CA LYS A 472 -51.36 -109.38 -112.76
C LYS A 472 -51.03 -110.86 -112.97
N PHE A 473 -50.73 -111.60 -111.91
CA PHE A 473 -50.47 -113.04 -111.98
C PHE A 473 -51.76 -113.85 -112.27
N TRP A 474 -52.87 -113.50 -111.63
CA TRP A 474 -54.17 -114.12 -111.89
C TRP A 474 -54.79 -113.75 -113.24
N GLY A 475 -54.52 -112.54 -113.75
CA GLY A 475 -55.08 -112.06 -115.01
C GLY A 475 -54.57 -112.77 -116.28
N ARG A 476 -53.38 -113.39 -116.27
CA ARG A 476 -52.85 -114.10 -117.46
C ARG A 476 -53.18 -115.60 -117.49
N PHE A 477 -53.46 -116.24 -116.36
CA PHE A 477 -53.75 -117.67 -116.34
C PHE A 477 -55.16 -118.02 -116.85
N ALA A 478 -56.09 -117.05 -116.84
CA ALA A 478 -57.51 -117.31 -117.11
C ALA A 478 -57.99 -117.10 -118.56
N ARG A 479 -57.10 -116.91 -119.55
CA ARG A 479 -57.52 -116.55 -120.93
C ARG A 479 -56.91 -117.41 -122.05
N LEU A 480 -56.96 -118.75 -121.88
CA LEU A 480 -56.47 -119.72 -122.88
C LEU A 480 -57.47 -120.80 -123.34
N LYS A 481 -58.77 -120.75 -122.99
CA LYS A 481 -59.78 -121.65 -123.62
C LYS A 481 -61.19 -121.03 -123.63
N ALA A 482 -61.62 -120.52 -124.79
CA ALA A 482 -62.96 -120.71 -125.39
C ALA A 482 -63.27 -119.65 -126.47
N VAL A 483 -63.63 -120.16 -127.64
CA VAL A 483 -64.12 -119.60 -128.93
C VAL A 483 -65.36 -120.50 -129.26
N PRO A 484 -66.41 -120.18 -130.07
CA PRO A 484 -66.53 -119.21 -131.18
C PRO A 484 -67.88 -118.44 -131.39
N GLN A 485 -67.82 -117.51 -132.36
CA GLN A 485 -68.76 -117.22 -133.48
C GLN A 485 -70.03 -116.31 -133.38
N HIS A 486 -70.01 -115.35 -134.33
CA HIS A 486 -71.08 -114.71 -135.13
C HIS A 486 -72.07 -113.69 -134.52
N GLY A 487 -72.11 -112.49 -135.15
CA GLY A 487 -73.36 -111.91 -135.65
C GLY A 487 -73.76 -110.48 -135.22
N CYS A 488 -73.90 -109.61 -136.23
CA CYS A 488 -74.89 -108.52 -136.35
C CYS A 488 -74.68 -107.16 -135.65
N SER A 489 -74.33 -106.17 -136.49
CA SER A 489 -75.05 -104.91 -136.76
C SER A 489 -75.19 -103.77 -135.74
N ARG A 490 -74.80 -102.59 -136.26
CA ARG A 490 -75.35 -101.23 -136.04
C ARG A 490 -75.21 -100.63 -134.66
N MET A 491 -75.14 -99.31 -134.49
CA MET A 491 -74.80 -98.11 -135.25
C MET A 491 -75.02 -97.00 -134.20
N THR A 492 -74.50 -95.81 -134.47
CA THR A 492 -74.84 -94.51 -133.86
C THR A 492 -74.31 -94.28 -132.43
N GLU A 493 -73.83 -93.10 -132.05
CA GLU A 493 -73.52 -91.84 -132.73
C GLU A 493 -72.88 -90.92 -131.66
N THR A 494 -72.03 -89.99 -132.14
CA THR A 494 -71.91 -88.56 -131.74
C THR A 494 -71.71 -88.22 -130.25
N SER A 495 -70.57 -87.62 -129.88
CA SER A 495 -70.23 -86.19 -130.04
C SER A 495 -70.90 -85.32 -128.99
N LYS A 496 -70.09 -84.82 -128.04
CA LYS A 496 -69.66 -83.43 -127.96
C LYS A 496 -68.47 -83.29 -127.03
#